data_AF-A0A1H9GPV0-F1
#
_entry.id   AF-A0A1H9GPV0-F1
#
_cell.length_a   1.000
_cell.length_b   1.000
_cell.length_c   1.000
_cell.angle_alpha   90.00
_cell.angle_beta   90.00
_cell.angle_gamma   90.00
#
_symmetry.space_group_name_H-M   'P 1'
#
loop_
_entity.id
_entity.type
_entity.pdbx_description
1 polymer ?
#
loop_
_entity_poly.entity_id
_entity_poly.type
_entity_poly.pdbx_seq_one_letter_code
_entity_poly.pdbx_strand_id
1 'polypeptide(L)'
;MLRSTIITSGLLLFVSPLIPAQLTAEELLVGKTCPVTFQNQAVGILVFSRAWYHSSRNNAAYIPGDNATGVGLEIHFFSNDAGDTEQLNLPNCDRYRILQVRHSNTRMVSGEHSSQIDVPEQFLAPFYDNDPLEYGRGVHQVPADDHDKPWRGRPVRASTVAIYDTPYMSDFWGKEGENIDVRFETCVVCQRDQHYDALLSCGQWGYQRSYMGGMTGWAEPEFQPVQCLPQPSERFKTTLNNSNRIEYNYWLHWR
;
A
#
# COMPACT_ATOMS: atom_id res chain seq x y z
N MET A 1 -0.86 -15.13 -84.69
CA MET A 1 -0.27 -15.80 -83.52
C MET A 1 0.09 -14.75 -82.48
N LEU A 2 -0.83 -14.43 -81.56
CA LEU A 2 -0.56 -13.52 -80.44
C LEU A 2 -0.41 -14.37 -79.16
N ARG A 3 0.74 -14.25 -78.50
CA ARG A 3 0.98 -14.73 -77.14
C ARG A 3 0.56 -13.62 -76.18
N SER A 4 -0.38 -13.88 -75.27
CA SER A 4 -0.64 -13.04 -74.10
C SER A 4 -0.09 -13.71 -72.85
N THR A 5 0.77 -12.98 -72.17
CA THR A 5 1.49 -13.32 -70.95
C THR A 5 0.57 -13.17 -69.74
N ILE A 6 0.49 -14.19 -68.89
CA ILE A 6 -0.23 -14.14 -67.61
C ILE A 6 0.71 -13.49 -66.58
N ILE A 7 0.28 -12.37 -65.98
CA ILE A 7 0.96 -11.74 -64.84
C ILE A 7 0.29 -12.26 -63.57
N THR A 8 0.97 -13.15 -62.85
CA THR A 8 0.60 -13.57 -61.49
C THR A 8 1.12 -12.56 -60.48
N SER A 9 0.23 -11.73 -59.93
CA SER A 9 0.51 -10.90 -58.76
C SER A 9 0.55 -11.76 -57.49
N GLY A 10 1.75 -12.00 -56.96
CA GLY A 10 1.95 -12.63 -55.67
C GLY A 10 1.63 -11.66 -54.52
N LEU A 11 0.56 -11.95 -53.79
CA LEU A 11 0.19 -11.26 -52.56
C LEU A 11 1.15 -11.71 -51.44
N LEU A 12 2.14 -10.88 -51.12
CA LEU A 12 3.03 -11.07 -49.97
C LEU A 12 2.24 -10.77 -48.67
N LEU A 13 1.75 -11.83 -48.02
CA LEU A 13 1.25 -11.77 -46.65
C LEU A 13 2.43 -11.52 -45.70
N PHE A 14 2.59 -10.27 -45.26
CA PHE A 14 3.45 -9.93 -44.13
C PHE A 14 2.84 -10.53 -42.86
N VAL A 15 3.34 -11.71 -42.47
CA VAL A 15 3.11 -12.27 -41.14
C VAL A 15 3.96 -11.45 -40.18
N SER A 16 3.38 -10.40 -39.60
CA SER A 16 4.01 -9.68 -38.48
C SER A 16 4.19 -10.68 -37.33
N PRO A 17 5.42 -10.95 -36.87
CA PRO A 17 5.61 -11.76 -35.68
C PRO A 17 4.98 -11.04 -34.50
N LEU A 18 3.98 -11.68 -33.88
CA LEU A 18 3.49 -11.31 -32.55
C LEU A 18 4.67 -11.43 -31.59
N ILE A 19 5.35 -10.32 -31.30
CA ILE A 19 6.35 -10.27 -30.25
C ILE A 19 5.58 -10.53 -28.94
N PRO A 20 5.86 -11.64 -28.22
CA PRO A 20 5.21 -11.87 -26.95
C PRO A 20 5.54 -10.69 -26.02
N ALA A 21 4.51 -10.11 -25.40
CA ALA A 21 4.71 -9.11 -24.37
C ALA A 21 5.65 -9.72 -23.32
N GLN A 22 6.85 -9.15 -23.20
CA GLN A 22 7.79 -9.56 -22.16
C GLN A 22 7.13 -9.24 -20.83
N LEU A 23 6.72 -10.28 -20.09
CA LEU A 23 6.37 -10.15 -18.69
C LEU A 23 7.64 -9.71 -17.96
N THR A 24 7.80 -8.41 -17.77
CA THR A 24 8.87 -7.86 -16.94
C THR A 24 8.48 -8.11 -15.49
N ALA A 25 8.98 -9.20 -14.94
CA ALA A 25 9.00 -9.39 -13.49
C ALA A 25 10.06 -8.42 -12.93
N GLU A 26 9.66 -7.19 -12.64
CA GLU A 26 10.50 -6.27 -11.87
C GLU A 26 10.52 -6.76 -10.42
N GLU A 27 11.70 -6.94 -9.83
CA GLU A 27 11.86 -7.48 -8.48
C GLU A 27 11.29 -6.52 -7.42
N LEU A 28 10.59 -7.05 -6.41
CA LEU A 28 10.21 -6.27 -5.23
C LEU A 28 11.48 -5.97 -4.43
N LEU A 29 11.88 -4.70 -4.36
CA LEU A 29 12.97 -4.28 -3.49
C LEU A 29 12.50 -4.29 -2.04
N VAL A 30 12.89 -5.28 -1.26
CA VAL A 30 12.50 -5.41 0.15
C VAL A 30 13.30 -4.44 1.03
N GLY A 31 12.61 -3.64 1.84
CA GLY A 31 13.20 -2.72 2.80
C GLY A 31 13.23 -3.27 4.21
N LYS A 32 12.10 -3.80 4.69
CA LYS A 32 11.97 -4.38 6.04
C LYS A 32 10.96 -5.52 6.04
N THR A 33 11.21 -6.53 6.87
CA THR A 33 10.26 -7.59 7.17
C THR A 33 9.93 -7.60 8.66
N CYS A 34 8.65 -7.67 8.99
CA CYS A 34 8.15 -7.76 10.35
C CYS A 34 7.44 -9.11 10.54
N PRO A 35 7.78 -9.90 11.57
CA PRO A 35 7.06 -11.13 11.85
C PRO A 35 5.62 -10.80 12.25
N VAL A 36 4.66 -11.58 11.76
CA VAL A 36 3.27 -11.50 12.16
C VAL A 36 2.97 -12.68 13.05
N THR A 37 2.51 -12.40 14.27
CA THR A 37 2.29 -13.43 15.28
C THR A 37 0.85 -13.43 15.80
N PHE A 38 0.37 -14.61 16.17
CA PHE A 38 -0.86 -14.84 16.92
C PHE A 38 -0.52 -15.70 18.14
N GLN A 39 -0.81 -15.22 19.35
CA GLN A 39 -0.48 -15.93 20.60
C GLN A 39 0.99 -16.43 20.67
N ASN A 40 1.94 -15.59 20.26
CA ASN A 40 3.38 -15.89 20.15
C ASN A 40 3.77 -16.95 19.10
N GLN A 41 2.83 -17.43 18.27
CA GLN A 41 3.12 -18.28 17.11
C GLN A 41 3.24 -17.42 15.86
N ALA A 42 4.28 -17.64 15.05
CA ALA A 42 4.42 -16.95 13.77
C ALA A 42 3.39 -17.48 12.77
N VAL A 43 2.56 -16.58 12.23
CA VAL A 43 1.53 -16.88 11.24
C VAL A 43 1.83 -16.27 9.88
N GLY A 44 2.93 -15.52 9.77
CA GLY A 44 3.39 -14.95 8.52
C GLY A 44 4.42 -13.85 8.70
N ILE A 45 4.64 -13.12 7.61
CA ILE A 45 5.52 -11.95 7.56
C ILE A 45 4.82 -10.78 6.88
N LEU A 46 4.99 -9.58 7.43
CA LEU A 46 4.59 -8.31 6.84
C LEU A 46 5.84 -7.66 6.25
N VAL A 47 5.89 -7.61 4.93
CA VAL A 47 7.02 -7.13 4.14
C VAL A 47 6.71 -5.70 3.68
N PHE A 48 7.62 -4.78 4.00
CA PHE A 48 7.62 -3.41 3.52
C PHE A 48 8.71 -3.28 2.46
N SER A 49 8.37 -2.72 1.30
CA SER A 49 9.36 -2.43 0.27
C SER A 49 10.38 -1.40 0.75
N ARG A 50 11.42 -1.20 -0.05
CA ARG A 50 12.21 0.01 0.00
C ARG A 50 11.27 1.19 -0.29
N ALA A 51 11.41 2.27 0.49
CA ALA A 51 10.72 3.52 0.24
C ALA A 51 11.10 4.09 -1.13
N TRP A 52 10.11 4.58 -1.85
CA TRP A 52 10.32 5.45 -3.02
C TRP A 52 9.75 6.83 -2.75
N TYR A 53 10.25 7.80 -3.48
CA TYR A 53 9.92 9.20 -3.38
C TYR A 53 9.16 9.62 -4.62
N HIS A 54 8.21 10.53 -4.48
CA HIS A 54 7.42 11.02 -5.60
C HIS A 54 7.03 12.49 -5.43
N SER A 55 6.78 13.16 -6.55
CA SER A 55 6.35 14.57 -6.65
C SER A 55 4.86 14.66 -6.89
N SER A 56 4.07 14.80 -5.83
CA SER A 56 2.60 14.89 -5.92
C SER A 56 1.99 13.80 -6.80
N ARG A 57 2.33 12.55 -6.49
CA ARG A 57 1.93 11.34 -7.24
C ARG A 57 2.46 11.26 -8.68
N ASN A 58 3.66 11.79 -8.93
CA ASN A 58 4.35 11.66 -10.21
C ASN A 58 5.85 11.49 -10.00
N ASN A 59 6.59 11.11 -11.05
CA ASN A 59 8.06 11.07 -11.06
C ASN A 59 8.66 10.23 -9.92
N ALA A 60 8.13 9.02 -9.72
CA ALA A 60 8.56 8.18 -8.61
C ALA A 60 9.94 7.55 -8.83
N ALA A 61 10.75 7.51 -7.77
CA ALA A 61 12.08 6.92 -7.78
C ALA A 61 12.53 6.44 -6.39
N TYR A 62 13.41 5.42 -6.35
CA TYR A 62 14.04 4.93 -5.12
C TYR A 62 15.14 5.83 -4.55
N ILE A 63 15.47 6.90 -5.28
CA ILE A 63 16.41 7.94 -4.89
C ILE A 63 15.57 9.20 -4.74
N PRO A 64 15.67 9.90 -3.61
CA PRO A 64 14.93 11.14 -3.43
C PRO A 64 15.42 12.21 -4.41
N GLY A 65 14.49 13.03 -4.87
CA GLY A 65 14.78 14.20 -5.71
C GLY A 65 14.35 15.48 -5.02
N ASP A 66 14.91 16.61 -5.45
CA ASP A 66 14.67 17.94 -4.86
C ASP A 66 13.20 18.37 -4.85
N ASN A 67 12.36 17.76 -5.69
CA ASN A 67 10.92 18.03 -5.82
C ASN A 67 10.05 16.92 -5.21
N ALA A 68 10.61 16.00 -4.44
CA ALA A 68 9.83 14.96 -3.76
C ALA A 68 8.93 15.60 -2.69
N THR A 69 7.68 15.16 -2.63
CA THR A 69 6.66 15.69 -1.71
C THR A 69 6.00 14.61 -0.86
N GLY A 70 6.33 13.35 -1.12
CA GLY A 70 5.75 12.18 -0.48
C GLY A 70 6.66 10.98 -0.62
N VAL A 71 6.29 9.94 0.11
CA VAL A 71 7.00 8.66 0.17
C VAL A 71 5.98 7.55 0.01
N GLY A 72 6.25 6.58 -0.85
CA GLY A 72 5.41 5.40 -1.02
C GLY A 72 6.07 4.10 -0.57
N LEU A 73 5.22 3.11 -0.27
CA LEU A 73 5.60 1.73 0.07
C LEU A 73 4.65 0.71 -0.57
N GLU A 74 5.21 -0.41 -1.00
CA GLU A 74 4.45 -1.65 -1.16
C GLU A 74 4.49 -2.38 0.17
N ILE A 75 3.33 -2.80 0.67
CA ILE A 75 3.21 -3.53 1.93
C ILE A 75 2.49 -4.84 1.66
N HIS A 76 3.18 -5.95 1.89
CA HIS A 76 2.72 -7.29 1.54
C HIS A 76 2.68 -8.18 2.78
N PHE A 77 1.53 -8.75 3.09
CA PHE A 77 1.43 -9.84 4.07
C PHE A 77 1.52 -11.20 3.36
N PHE A 78 2.39 -12.06 3.87
CA PHE A 78 2.53 -13.45 3.45
C PHE A 78 2.25 -14.35 4.64
N SER A 79 1.17 -15.14 4.58
CA SER A 79 0.91 -16.20 5.54
C SER A 79 1.90 -17.36 5.34
N ASN A 80 2.32 -17.99 6.44
CA ASN A 80 2.95 -19.31 6.41
C ASN A 80 1.89 -20.40 6.63
N ASP A 81 2.29 -21.68 6.67
CA ASP A 81 1.36 -22.80 6.89
C ASP A 81 0.49 -22.64 8.15
N ALA A 82 1.04 -22.03 9.21
CA ALA A 82 0.33 -21.74 10.45
C ALA A 82 -0.73 -20.64 10.31
N GLY A 83 -0.53 -19.69 9.41
CA GLY A 83 -1.48 -18.63 9.12
C GLY A 83 -2.38 -18.90 7.92
N ASP A 84 -2.03 -19.79 7.01
CA ASP A 84 -2.79 -20.05 5.79
C ASP A 84 -4.23 -20.51 6.12
N THR A 85 -5.21 -19.86 5.51
CA THR A 85 -6.65 -20.08 5.75
C THR A 85 -7.13 -21.44 5.26
N GLU A 86 -6.37 -22.11 4.39
CA GLU A 86 -6.68 -23.44 3.83
C GLU A 86 -5.82 -24.55 4.46
N GLN A 87 -4.85 -24.21 5.33
CA GLN A 87 -3.98 -25.17 6.00
C GLN A 87 -4.25 -25.25 7.51
N LEU A 88 -3.26 -24.95 8.36
CA LEU A 88 -3.41 -25.06 9.81
C LEU A 88 -4.33 -23.98 10.37
N ASN A 89 -4.31 -22.78 9.76
CA ASN A 89 -5.11 -21.63 10.15
C ASN A 89 -5.21 -21.45 11.68
N LEU A 90 -4.08 -21.39 12.38
CA LEU A 90 -4.04 -21.33 13.85
C LEU A 90 -4.91 -20.19 14.44
N PRO A 91 -4.97 -18.99 13.84
CA PRO A 91 -5.84 -17.94 14.34
C PRO A 91 -7.30 -18.14 13.96
N ASN A 92 -7.66 -19.15 13.17
CA ASN A 92 -9.00 -19.36 12.64
C ASN A 92 -9.53 -18.11 11.91
N CYS A 93 -8.74 -17.60 10.95
CA CYS A 93 -9.15 -16.47 10.10
C CYS A 93 -10.02 -16.98 8.95
N ASP A 94 -11.07 -16.24 8.62
CA ASP A 94 -11.77 -16.41 7.35
C ASP A 94 -11.03 -15.69 6.23
N ARG A 95 -10.38 -14.57 6.55
CA ARG A 95 -9.53 -13.81 5.63
C ARG A 95 -8.56 -12.90 6.36
N TYR A 96 -7.42 -12.60 5.73
CA TYR A 96 -6.52 -11.54 6.17
C TYR A 96 -6.85 -10.21 5.50
N ARG A 97 -6.81 -9.14 6.29
CA ARG A 97 -7.01 -7.74 5.86
C ARG A 97 -5.83 -6.88 6.30
N ILE A 98 -5.73 -5.68 5.73
CA ILE A 98 -4.81 -4.66 6.19
C ILE A 98 -5.61 -3.47 6.71
N LEU A 99 -5.29 -3.04 7.94
CA LEU A 99 -5.81 -1.82 8.53
C LEU A 99 -4.66 -0.86 8.75
N GLN A 100 -4.82 0.39 8.31
CA GLN A 100 -3.82 1.42 8.48
C GLN A 100 -4.40 2.60 9.26
N VAL A 101 -3.63 3.13 10.21
CA VAL A 101 -3.91 4.39 10.89
C VAL A 101 -2.85 5.39 10.51
N ARG A 102 -3.28 6.58 10.07
CA ARG A 102 -2.42 7.73 9.79
C ARG A 102 -2.40 8.66 11.00
N HIS A 103 -1.23 9.17 11.31
CA HIS A 103 -1.02 10.29 12.21
C HIS A 103 -0.32 11.44 11.48
N SER A 104 -0.75 12.68 11.70
CA SER A 104 -0.02 13.86 11.20
C SER A 104 -0.16 15.06 12.12
N ASN A 105 0.86 15.92 12.13
CA ASN A 105 0.85 17.18 12.86
C ASN A 105 0.39 18.38 12.02
N THR A 106 -0.12 18.17 10.80
CA THR A 106 -0.55 19.24 9.90
C THR A 106 -1.78 20.01 10.41
N ARG A 107 -2.10 21.11 9.73
CA ARG A 107 -3.40 21.77 9.84
C ARG A 107 -4.46 20.82 9.30
N MET A 108 -5.42 20.48 10.14
CA MET A 108 -6.50 19.56 9.77
C MET A 108 -7.61 20.34 9.05
N VAL A 109 -8.18 19.72 8.02
CA VAL A 109 -9.43 20.20 7.40
C VAL A 109 -10.58 19.92 8.38
N SER A 110 -11.69 20.64 8.25
CA SER A 110 -12.89 20.35 9.06
C SER A 110 -13.34 18.90 8.83
N GLY A 111 -13.46 18.13 9.91
CA GLY A 111 -13.81 16.70 9.88
C GLY A 111 -12.60 15.76 9.99
N GLU A 112 -11.38 16.20 9.68
CA GLU A 112 -10.19 15.36 9.84
C GLU A 112 -9.62 15.42 11.26
N HIS A 113 -9.04 14.29 11.68
CA HIS A 113 -8.35 14.15 12.96
C HIS A 113 -6.86 13.90 12.77
N SER A 114 -6.05 14.37 13.73
CA SER A 114 -4.60 14.15 13.71
C SER A 114 -4.21 12.69 13.74
N SER A 115 -5.07 11.80 14.25
CA SER A 115 -4.94 10.36 14.12
C SER A 115 -6.28 9.80 13.64
N GLN A 116 -6.27 9.10 12.51
CA GLN A 116 -7.48 8.55 11.90
C GLN A 116 -7.19 7.30 11.09
N ILE A 117 -8.21 6.47 10.87
CA ILE A 117 -8.13 5.32 9.96
C ILE A 117 -7.85 5.85 8.56
N ASP A 118 -6.81 5.34 7.92
CA ASP A 118 -6.32 5.83 6.64
C ASP A 118 -7.06 5.20 5.46
N VAL A 119 -8.38 5.37 5.47
CA VAL A 119 -9.27 5.00 4.36
C VAL A 119 -10.34 6.08 4.22
N PRO A 120 -10.96 6.26 3.04
CA PRO A 120 -12.01 7.27 2.87
C PRO A 120 -13.17 7.08 3.86
N GLU A 121 -13.76 8.18 4.34
CA GLU A 121 -14.83 8.13 5.37
C GLU A 121 -16.07 7.37 4.90
N GLN A 122 -16.36 7.39 3.59
CA GLN A 122 -17.49 6.69 2.99
C GLN A 122 -17.33 5.16 2.96
N PHE A 123 -16.15 4.61 3.31
CA PHE A 123 -15.97 3.17 3.39
C PHE A 123 -16.70 2.59 4.60
N LEU A 124 -17.56 1.61 4.33
CA LEU A 124 -18.28 0.88 5.37
C LEU A 124 -17.34 0.10 6.29
N ALA A 125 -16.27 -0.48 5.72
CA ALA A 125 -15.26 -1.24 6.45
C ALA A 125 -13.94 -0.46 6.55
N PRO A 126 -13.20 -0.59 7.68
CA PRO A 126 -12.01 0.22 7.98
C PRO A 126 -10.74 -0.27 7.27
N PHE A 127 -10.86 -1.14 6.28
CA PHE A 127 -9.72 -1.86 5.72
C PHE A 127 -9.20 -1.17 4.46
N TYR A 128 -7.87 -1.07 4.38
CA TYR A 128 -7.18 -0.44 3.26
C TYR A 128 -7.26 -1.30 1.99
N ASP A 129 -7.33 -2.63 2.15
CA ASP A 129 -7.53 -3.56 1.03
C ASP A 129 -9.01 -3.60 0.57
N ASN A 130 -9.48 -2.45 0.07
CA ASN A 130 -10.83 -2.26 -0.42
C ASN A 130 -10.87 -1.19 -1.53
N ASP A 131 -11.70 -1.40 -2.55
CA ASP A 131 -11.82 -0.47 -3.67
C ASP A 131 -12.39 0.90 -3.24
N PRO A 132 -11.92 2.03 -3.81
CA PRO A 132 -10.95 2.13 -4.91
C PRO A 132 -9.48 2.30 -4.45
N LEU A 133 -9.13 1.93 -3.22
CA LEU A 133 -7.72 1.95 -2.80
C LEU A 133 -6.94 0.89 -3.56
N GLU A 134 -5.64 1.06 -3.62
CA GLU A 134 -4.76 0.17 -4.37
C GLU A 134 -4.33 -1.03 -3.52
N TYR A 135 -4.82 -2.22 -3.88
CA TYR A 135 -4.52 -3.46 -3.16
C TYR A 135 -4.38 -4.65 -4.10
N GLY A 136 -3.93 -5.78 -3.55
CA GLY A 136 -3.82 -7.04 -4.27
C GLY A 136 -3.92 -8.26 -3.37
N ARG A 137 -4.23 -9.42 -3.96
CA ARG A 137 -4.40 -10.70 -3.26
C ARG A 137 -3.94 -11.85 -4.15
N GLY A 138 -3.39 -12.89 -3.54
CA GLY A 138 -2.81 -14.03 -4.26
C GLY A 138 -1.78 -13.56 -5.28
N VAL A 139 -1.73 -14.25 -6.42
CA VAL A 139 -0.99 -13.79 -7.59
C VAL A 139 -1.80 -12.71 -8.31
N HIS A 140 -1.27 -11.49 -8.36
CA HIS A 140 -1.98 -10.35 -8.92
C HIS A 140 -1.01 -9.43 -9.69
N GLN A 141 -1.57 -8.65 -10.60
CA GLN A 141 -0.87 -7.50 -11.17
C GLN A 141 -0.94 -6.34 -10.18
N VAL A 142 0.15 -5.60 -10.03
CA VAL A 142 0.15 -4.31 -9.30
C VAL A 142 -0.90 -3.34 -9.88
N PRO A 143 -1.23 -2.25 -9.16
CA PRO A 143 -2.16 -1.22 -9.64
C PRO A 143 -1.82 -0.73 -11.05
N ALA A 144 -2.85 -0.34 -11.79
CA ALA A 144 -2.69 0.13 -13.16
C ALA A 144 -2.08 1.54 -13.25
N ASP A 145 -2.26 2.36 -12.20
CA ASP A 145 -1.60 3.65 -12.08
C ASP A 145 -0.15 3.42 -11.62
N ASP A 146 0.79 3.71 -12.53
CA ASP A 146 2.24 3.61 -12.29
C ASP A 146 2.93 4.98 -12.26
N HIS A 147 2.19 6.10 -12.32
CA HIS A 147 2.79 7.44 -12.36
C HIS A 147 3.56 7.79 -11.08
N ASP A 148 3.06 7.32 -9.95
CA ASP A 148 3.63 7.50 -8.63
C ASP A 148 4.37 6.27 -8.12
N LYS A 149 4.67 5.32 -9.00
CA LYS A 149 5.39 4.08 -8.68
C LYS A 149 6.76 4.02 -9.37
N PRO A 150 7.79 3.44 -8.72
CA PRO A 150 9.15 3.40 -9.27
C PRO A 150 9.32 2.35 -10.39
N TRP A 151 8.36 1.44 -10.54
CA TRP A 151 8.31 0.45 -11.61
C TRP A 151 7.48 0.96 -12.80
N ARG A 152 7.64 0.31 -13.96
CA ARG A 152 6.84 0.60 -15.16
C ARG A 152 5.91 -0.55 -15.52
N GLY A 153 4.73 -0.21 -16.03
CA GLY A 153 3.72 -1.18 -16.40
C GLY A 153 3.13 -1.87 -15.17
N ARG A 154 2.73 -3.13 -15.33
CA ARG A 154 2.01 -3.89 -14.30
C ARG A 154 2.74 -5.18 -13.94
N PRO A 155 3.91 -5.12 -13.26
CA PRO A 155 4.59 -6.30 -12.75
C PRO A 155 3.64 -7.18 -11.93
N VAL A 156 3.91 -8.48 -11.94
CA VAL A 156 3.15 -9.46 -11.15
C VAL A 156 3.76 -9.57 -9.75
N ARG A 157 2.90 -9.55 -8.74
CA ARG A 157 3.23 -9.78 -7.33
C ARG A 157 2.46 -11.01 -6.84
N ALA A 158 2.96 -11.61 -5.77
CA ALA A 158 2.26 -12.63 -5.02
C ALA A 158 2.27 -12.23 -3.55
N SER A 159 1.14 -12.35 -2.87
CA SER A 159 1.01 -12.15 -1.41
C SER A 159 -0.37 -12.62 -0.94
N THR A 160 -0.55 -12.86 0.35
CA THR A 160 -1.88 -13.16 0.91
C THR A 160 -2.79 -11.93 0.78
N VAL A 161 -2.24 -10.76 1.11
CA VAL A 161 -2.84 -9.45 0.85
C VAL A 161 -1.72 -8.41 0.72
N ALA A 162 -1.87 -7.45 -0.19
CA ALA A 162 -0.97 -6.33 -0.36
C ALA A 162 -1.73 -5.01 -0.47
N ILE A 163 -1.08 -3.93 -0.06
CA ILE A 163 -1.50 -2.55 -0.33
C ILE A 163 -0.34 -1.76 -0.95
N TYR A 164 -0.70 -0.76 -1.74
CA TYR A 164 0.23 0.12 -2.43
C TYR A 164 -0.09 1.55 -2.00
N ASP A 165 0.71 2.09 -1.09
CA ASP A 165 0.41 3.39 -0.48
C ASP A 165 1.39 4.45 -0.95
N THR A 166 0.87 5.61 -1.36
CA THR A 166 1.64 6.75 -1.91
C THR A 166 1.23 8.08 -1.27
N PRO A 167 1.36 8.21 0.06
CA PRO A 167 0.97 9.41 0.75
C PRO A 167 1.88 10.59 0.40
N TYR A 168 1.27 11.75 0.22
CA TYR A 168 1.97 13.03 0.20
C TYR A 168 1.19 14.08 0.98
N MET A 169 1.87 15.13 1.37
CA MET A 169 1.27 16.26 2.06
C MET A 169 1.77 17.55 1.43
N SER A 170 0.85 18.44 1.05
CA SER A 170 1.19 19.77 0.53
C SER A 170 1.60 20.73 1.65
N ASP A 171 2.48 21.70 1.33
CA ASP A 171 2.88 22.79 2.26
C ASP A 171 1.68 23.61 2.73
N PHE A 172 0.61 23.67 1.94
CA PHE A 172 -0.61 24.38 2.32
C PHE A 172 -1.14 23.96 3.70
N TRP A 173 -0.94 22.69 4.07
CA TRP A 173 -1.37 22.13 5.36
C TRP A 173 -0.30 22.22 6.45
N GLY A 174 0.88 22.75 6.18
CA GLY A 174 1.95 22.87 7.16
C GLY A 174 1.67 23.92 8.24
N LYS A 175 2.47 23.86 9.32
CA LYS A 175 2.46 24.82 10.42
C LYS A 175 3.81 25.51 10.48
N GLU A 176 3.79 26.83 10.62
CA GLU A 176 5.01 27.61 10.74
C GLU A 176 5.77 27.23 12.01
N GLY A 177 7.09 27.03 11.87
CA GLY A 177 7.96 26.58 12.96
C GLY A 177 7.95 25.06 13.22
N GLU A 178 7.16 24.28 12.47
CA GLU A 178 7.10 22.82 12.62
C GLU A 178 7.48 22.11 11.30
N ASN A 179 8.18 20.98 11.40
CA ASN A 179 8.27 20.05 10.27
C ASN A 179 6.90 19.43 10.03
N ILE A 180 6.59 19.09 8.77
CA ILE A 180 5.45 18.24 8.45
C ILE A 180 5.87 16.80 8.71
N ASP A 181 5.18 16.15 9.65
CA ASP A 181 5.36 14.76 10.04
C ASP A 181 4.09 13.98 9.68
N VAL A 182 4.28 12.88 8.94
CA VAL A 182 3.22 11.95 8.59
C VAL A 182 3.70 10.54 8.92
N ARG A 183 2.95 9.86 9.78
CA ARG A 183 3.25 8.50 10.25
C ARG A 183 2.08 7.58 10.00
N PHE A 184 2.40 6.34 9.73
CA PHE A 184 1.46 5.28 9.48
C PHE A 184 1.78 4.11 10.41
N GLU A 185 0.74 3.47 10.90
CA GLU A 185 0.82 2.17 11.53
C GLU A 185 -0.08 1.22 10.74
N THR A 186 0.55 0.22 10.11
CA THR A 186 -0.11 -0.74 9.23
C THR A 186 -0.14 -2.09 9.94
N CYS A 187 -1.33 -2.59 10.25
CA CYS A 187 -1.53 -3.84 10.97
C CYS A 187 -2.18 -4.89 10.08
N VAL A 188 -1.77 -6.15 10.25
CA VAL A 188 -2.50 -7.30 9.70
C VAL A 188 -3.68 -7.61 10.61
N VAL A 189 -4.84 -7.82 10.00
CA VAL A 189 -6.06 -8.21 10.72
C VAL A 189 -6.48 -9.59 10.26
N CYS A 190 -6.69 -10.48 11.22
CA CYS A 190 -7.39 -11.75 11.03
C CYS A 190 -8.89 -11.48 11.14
N GLN A 191 -9.58 -11.39 10.01
CA GLN A 191 -11.02 -11.16 9.98
C GLN A 191 -11.76 -12.48 10.15
N ARG A 192 -12.86 -12.45 10.91
CA ARG A 192 -13.74 -13.59 11.16
C ARG A 192 -15.21 -13.21 10.98
N ASP A 193 -15.99 -14.05 10.32
CA ASP A 193 -17.40 -13.80 10.00
C ASP A 193 -18.32 -14.08 11.19
N GLN A 194 -17.95 -15.02 12.06
CA GLN A 194 -18.76 -15.45 13.22
C GLN A 194 -18.09 -15.20 14.57
N HIS A 195 -16.93 -14.56 14.58
CA HIS A 195 -16.14 -14.27 15.77
C HIS A 195 -15.58 -12.86 15.68
N TYR A 196 -14.98 -12.38 16.76
CA TYR A 196 -14.30 -11.10 16.74
C TYR A 196 -13.04 -11.14 15.87
N ASP A 197 -12.80 -10.05 15.13
CA ASP A 197 -11.55 -9.85 14.41
C ASP A 197 -10.37 -9.78 15.38
N ALA A 198 -9.20 -10.31 14.99
CA ALA A 198 -7.97 -10.16 15.77
C ALA A 198 -6.99 -9.24 15.05
N LEU A 199 -6.55 -8.19 15.75
CA LEU A 199 -5.38 -7.41 15.37
C LEU A 199 -4.13 -8.24 15.66
N LEU A 200 -3.31 -8.45 14.64
CA LEU A 200 -2.04 -9.17 14.76
C LEU A 200 -0.89 -8.17 14.91
N SER A 201 0.26 -8.47 14.35
CA SER A 201 1.42 -7.57 14.36
C SER A 201 1.29 -6.44 13.34
N CYS A 202 2.06 -5.38 13.56
CA CYS A 202 2.03 -4.15 12.77
C CYS A 202 3.44 -3.70 12.38
N GLY A 203 3.52 -2.76 11.44
CA GLY A 203 4.72 -1.96 11.22
C GLY A 203 4.39 -0.47 11.24
N GLN A 204 5.26 0.31 11.87
CA GLN A 204 5.20 1.77 11.86
C GLN A 204 6.20 2.31 10.85
N TRP A 205 5.78 3.29 10.05
CA TRP A 205 6.62 3.96 9.07
C TRP A 205 6.12 5.37 8.84
N GLY A 206 6.86 6.18 8.11
CA GLY A 206 6.40 7.53 7.82
C GLY A 206 7.47 8.34 7.12
N TYR A 207 7.27 9.64 7.10
CA TYR A 207 8.27 10.59 6.64
C TYR A 207 8.09 11.92 7.36
N GLN A 208 9.17 12.68 7.40
CA GLN A 208 9.16 14.08 7.82
C GLN A 208 9.71 14.95 6.72
N ARG A 209 9.27 16.20 6.65
CA ARG A 209 9.86 17.20 5.76
C ARG A 209 9.76 18.58 6.38
N SER A 210 10.68 19.47 6.03
CA SER A 210 10.62 20.86 6.49
C SER A 210 9.42 21.57 5.85
N TYR A 211 8.73 22.38 6.65
CA TYR A 211 7.72 23.31 6.15
C TYR A 211 8.40 24.54 5.56
N MET A 212 8.06 24.91 4.32
CA MET A 212 8.71 25.97 3.56
C MET A 212 7.86 27.24 3.44
N GLY A 213 6.89 27.44 4.35
CA GLY A 213 6.12 28.69 4.40
C GLY A 213 5.15 28.89 3.22
N GLY A 214 4.80 27.83 2.49
CA GLY A 214 3.99 27.95 1.27
C GLY A 214 4.73 28.59 0.09
N MET A 215 6.05 28.79 0.20
CA MET A 215 6.90 29.16 -0.93
C MET A 215 6.90 28.03 -1.97
N THR A 216 7.17 28.33 -3.23
CA THR A 216 7.30 27.33 -4.32
C THR A 216 8.51 26.40 -4.19
N GLY A 217 9.18 26.40 -3.03
CA GLY A 217 10.31 25.54 -2.71
C GLY A 217 9.82 24.25 -2.06
N TRP A 218 10.50 23.15 -2.36
CA TRP A 218 10.22 21.84 -1.78
C TRP A 218 11.38 21.46 -0.85
N ALA A 219 11.04 20.84 0.28
CA ALA A 219 12.01 20.18 1.13
C ALA A 219 11.88 18.67 0.92
N GLU A 220 13.00 18.03 0.62
CA GLU A 220 13.08 16.59 0.45
C GLU A 220 12.53 15.87 1.70
N PRO A 221 11.59 14.93 1.56
CA PRO A 221 11.08 14.17 2.67
C PRO A 221 12.14 13.16 3.14
N GLU A 222 12.39 13.14 4.43
CA GLU A 222 13.21 12.14 5.09
C GLU A 222 12.31 10.97 5.52
N PHE A 223 12.57 9.79 4.94
CA PHE A 223 11.87 8.57 5.31
C PHE A 223 12.18 8.17 6.75
N GLN A 224 11.13 7.91 7.54
CA GLN A 224 11.23 7.32 8.86
C GLN A 224 11.21 5.79 8.73
N PRO A 225 12.32 5.09 9.05
CA PRO A 225 12.44 3.66 8.81
C PRO A 225 11.37 2.82 9.51
N VAL A 226 11.00 1.71 8.87
CA VAL A 226 9.99 0.80 9.38
C VAL A 226 10.40 0.21 10.74
N GLN A 227 9.52 0.35 11.74
CA GLN A 227 9.63 -0.27 13.05
C GLN A 227 8.57 -1.36 13.22
N CYS A 228 9.02 -2.59 13.52
CA CYS A 228 8.11 -3.71 13.71
C CYS A 228 7.49 -3.66 15.10
N LEU A 229 6.17 -3.83 15.17
CA LEU A 229 5.43 -3.92 16.42
C LEU A 229 4.78 -5.30 16.54
N PRO A 230 5.03 -6.05 17.62
CA PRO A 230 4.39 -7.35 17.81
C PRO A 230 2.86 -7.22 18.01
N GLN A 231 2.40 -6.07 18.47
CA GLN A 231 1.00 -5.73 18.71
C GLN A 231 0.74 -4.26 18.33
N PRO A 232 -0.52 -3.87 18.05
CA PRO A 232 -0.87 -2.49 17.76
C PRO A 232 -0.55 -1.55 18.92
N SER A 233 -0.14 -0.32 18.60
CA SER A 233 0.12 0.73 19.58
C SER A 233 -1.17 1.19 20.27
N GLU A 234 -1.02 1.84 21.42
CA GLU A 234 -2.16 2.45 22.12
C GLU A 234 -2.80 3.57 21.30
N ARG A 235 -2.03 4.28 20.47
CA ARG A 235 -2.57 5.27 19.53
C ARG A 235 -3.46 4.61 18.49
N PHE A 236 -3.04 3.49 17.94
CA PHE A 236 -3.82 2.72 16.97
C PHE A 236 -5.15 2.26 17.59
N LYS A 237 -5.09 1.60 18.75
CA LYS A 237 -6.27 1.15 19.50
C LYS A 237 -7.23 2.29 19.86
N THR A 238 -6.70 3.41 20.31
CA THR A 238 -7.49 4.60 20.65
C THR A 238 -8.16 5.18 19.40
N THR A 239 -7.45 5.22 18.28
CA THR A 239 -8.00 5.69 16.99
C THR A 239 -9.17 4.82 16.54
N LEU A 240 -9.05 3.49 16.67
CA LEU A 240 -10.15 2.57 16.36
C LEU A 240 -11.35 2.76 17.29
N ASN A 241 -11.12 2.84 18.61
CA ASN A 241 -12.18 3.03 19.61
C ASN A 241 -12.96 4.33 19.41
N ASN A 242 -12.29 5.39 18.94
CA ASN A 242 -12.89 6.71 18.76
C ASN A 242 -13.46 6.92 17.36
N SER A 243 -13.34 5.94 16.46
CA SER A 243 -13.86 6.08 15.11
C SER A 243 -15.40 5.98 15.11
N ASN A 244 -16.07 6.95 14.49
CA ASN A 244 -17.54 6.98 14.38
C ASN A 244 -18.08 6.05 13.27
N ARG A 245 -17.31 5.05 12.83
CA ARG A 245 -17.70 4.12 11.75
C ARG A 245 -18.60 3.02 12.32
N ILE A 246 -19.86 3.38 12.54
CA ILE A 246 -20.87 2.58 13.25
C ILE A 246 -21.19 1.24 12.57
N GLU A 247 -21.02 1.10 11.25
CA GLU A 247 -21.47 -0.10 10.53
C GLU A 247 -20.54 -1.32 10.69
N TYR A 248 -19.25 -1.12 10.95
CA TYR A 248 -18.31 -2.21 11.22
C TYR A 248 -18.06 -2.44 12.73
N ASN A 249 -18.72 -1.66 13.61
CA ASN A 249 -18.58 -1.76 15.08
C ASN A 249 -19.15 -3.06 15.67
N TYR A 250 -20.07 -3.77 14.99
CA TYR A 250 -20.62 -5.02 15.51
C TYR A 250 -19.64 -6.20 15.42
N TRP A 251 -18.56 -6.09 14.64
CA TRP A 251 -17.56 -7.15 14.45
C TRP A 251 -16.11 -6.72 14.79
N LEU A 252 -15.86 -5.41 14.93
CA LEU A 252 -14.61 -4.82 15.42
C LEU A 252 -14.40 -4.92 16.93
N HIS A 253 -14.99 -5.88 17.63
CA HIS A 253 -14.62 -6.11 19.02
C HIS A 253 -13.25 -6.83 19.08
N TRP A 254 -12.18 -6.16 18.60
CA TRP A 254 -10.78 -6.59 18.73
C TRP A 254 -10.30 -6.68 20.20
N ARG A 255 -11.20 -6.48 21.17
CA ARG A 255 -10.97 -6.55 22.61
C ARG A 255 -11.15 -7.96 23.12
#